data_AF-A0A1S3WZF9-F1
#
_entry.id   AF-A0A1S3WZF9-F1
#
_cell.length_a   1.000
_cell.length_b   1.000
_cell.length_c   1.000
_cell.angle_alpha   90.00
_cell.angle_beta   90.00
_cell.angle_gamma   90.00
#
_symmetry.space_group_name_H-M   'P 1'
#
loop_
_entity.id
_entity.type
_entity.pdbx_description
1 polymer ?
#
loop_
_entity_poly.entity_id
_entity_poly.type
_entity_poly.pdbx_seq_one_letter_code
_entity_poly.pdbx_strand_id
1 'polypeptide(L)'
;MKDDGLKSLSVLYKRLVDMLDEKSHLPAVLQSLGCIAQTAMPVFETREKEIEQFIKKNILERGHTSEGKTKESWEEQSEICSLKIFGIKTLVKSYLPVKDAHLRLGVGDLLGILKNILSFGEISMEIKSSSVDKAHLRLAAAKAMLRLSKHWDNKIPVDIFYLTLGTSEARFPQVKKLFLNKVHQYLKDRYLDPKYTCAFLLDLQFQQPDFEEIKSNLSDVIQIYQQGKARQLSAQSEPMTPAPYPEYILPYLVHALAHHSSFPNIDECKDVKAFESIYRYKCFLVLFIDGYMYRSLKSLRMPHACVILFPIILMIR
;
A
#
# COMPACT_ATOMS: atom_id res chain seq x y z
N MET A 1 -33.57 -17.66 17.49
CA MET A 1 -32.87 -16.37 17.32
C MET A 1 -31.71 -16.40 16.32
N LYS A 2 -30.90 -17.47 16.18
CA LYS A 2 -29.83 -17.52 15.15
C LYS A 2 -30.34 -17.70 13.71
N ASP A 3 -31.47 -18.37 13.52
CA ASP A 3 -31.97 -18.76 12.18
C ASP A 3 -32.64 -17.60 11.42
N ASP A 4 -33.45 -16.77 12.10
CA ASP A 4 -34.17 -15.66 11.47
C ASP A 4 -33.24 -14.54 10.97
N GLY A 5 -32.11 -14.32 11.67
CA GLY A 5 -31.08 -13.38 11.26
C GLY A 5 -30.35 -13.82 9.99
N LEU A 6 -30.05 -15.11 9.87
CA LEU A 6 -29.41 -15.68 8.68
C LEU A 6 -30.36 -15.65 7.47
N LYS A 7 -31.66 -15.95 7.68
CA LYS A 7 -32.68 -15.84 6.64
C LYS A 7 -32.82 -14.40 6.14
N SER A 8 -32.92 -13.43 7.05
CA SER A 8 -33.01 -12.01 6.70
C SER A 8 -31.79 -11.53 5.92
N LEU A 9 -30.59 -11.95 6.33
CA LEU A 9 -29.35 -11.65 5.61
C LEU A 9 -29.33 -12.27 4.21
N SER A 10 -29.84 -13.50 4.05
CA SER A 10 -29.91 -14.17 2.76
C SER A 10 -30.88 -13.49 1.80
N VAL A 11 -32.03 -13.01 2.31
CA VAL A 11 -32.99 -12.21 1.53
C VAL A 11 -32.36 -10.89 1.08
N LEU A 12 -31.68 -10.19 1.99
CA LEU A 12 -30.95 -8.97 1.66
C LEU A 12 -29.86 -9.23 0.62
N TYR A 13 -29.08 -10.29 0.80
CA TYR A 13 -28.01 -10.66 -0.13
C TYR A 13 -28.55 -10.95 -1.53
N LYS A 14 -29.63 -11.72 -1.64
CA LYS A 14 -30.31 -11.96 -2.91
C LYS A 14 -30.72 -10.63 -3.56
N ARG A 15 -31.40 -9.74 -2.82
CA ARG A 15 -31.84 -8.44 -3.34
C ARG A 15 -30.67 -7.56 -3.80
N LEU A 16 -29.55 -7.58 -3.07
CA LEU A 16 -28.34 -6.85 -3.44
C LEU A 16 -27.76 -7.35 -4.76
N VAL A 17 -27.71 -8.66 -4.99
CA VAL A 17 -27.21 -9.19 -6.26
C VAL A 17 -28.20 -8.92 -7.39
N ASP A 18 -29.51 -9.02 -7.16
CA ASP A 18 -30.51 -8.63 -8.17
C ASP A 18 -30.34 -7.15 -8.59
N MET A 19 -30.03 -6.25 -7.64
CA MET A 19 -29.72 -4.84 -7.94
C MET A 19 -28.38 -4.64 -8.68
N LEU A 20 -27.40 -5.54 -8.53
CA LEU A 20 -26.20 -5.53 -9.38
C LEU A 20 -26.58 -5.79 -10.84
N ASP A 21 -27.41 -6.80 -11.08
CA ASP A 21 -27.85 -7.17 -12.44
C ASP A 21 -28.66 -6.04 -13.09
N GLU A 22 -29.54 -5.40 -12.31
CA GLU A 22 -30.28 -4.19 -12.71
C GLU A 22 -29.37 -2.95 -12.90
N LYS A 23 -28.10 -3.02 -12.46
CA LYS A 23 -27.13 -1.91 -12.44
C LYS A 23 -27.63 -0.69 -11.66
N SER A 24 -28.45 -0.90 -10.63
CA SER A 24 -29.07 0.15 -9.83
C SER A 24 -28.28 0.39 -8.54
N HIS A 25 -28.15 1.67 -8.14
CA HIS A 25 -27.51 2.08 -6.88
C HIS A 25 -26.12 1.46 -6.60
N LEU A 26 -25.34 1.21 -7.64
CA LEU A 26 -24.13 0.38 -7.58
C LEU A 26 -23.15 0.73 -6.44
N PRO A 27 -22.85 2.00 -6.10
CA PRO A 27 -21.98 2.31 -4.97
C PRO A 27 -22.45 1.70 -3.65
N ALA A 28 -23.74 1.85 -3.32
CA ALA A 28 -24.32 1.35 -2.09
C ALA A 28 -24.39 -0.19 -2.08
N VAL A 29 -24.72 -0.78 -3.23
CA VAL A 29 -24.77 -2.23 -3.42
C VAL A 29 -23.38 -2.84 -3.18
N LEU A 30 -22.34 -2.32 -3.84
CA LEU A 30 -20.96 -2.76 -3.69
C LEU A 30 -20.45 -2.62 -2.24
N GLN A 31 -20.71 -1.48 -1.60
CA GLN A 31 -20.34 -1.28 -0.19
C GLN A 31 -20.99 -2.33 0.73
N SER A 32 -22.27 -2.64 0.49
CA SER A 32 -23.03 -3.62 1.25
C SER A 32 -22.51 -5.04 1.02
N LEU A 33 -22.28 -5.42 -0.24
CA LEU A 33 -21.69 -6.71 -0.60
C LEU A 33 -20.30 -6.89 0.01
N GLY A 34 -19.46 -5.86 -0.01
CA GLY A 34 -18.17 -5.91 0.68
C GLY A 34 -18.33 -6.08 2.20
N CYS A 35 -19.34 -5.47 2.82
CA CYS A 35 -19.63 -5.68 4.25
C CYS A 35 -20.03 -7.14 4.53
N ILE A 36 -20.89 -7.72 3.69
CA ILE A 36 -21.30 -9.12 3.78
C ILE A 36 -20.10 -10.04 3.59
N ALA A 37 -19.24 -9.77 2.60
CA ALA A 37 -18.01 -10.53 2.35
C ALA A 37 -17.11 -10.56 3.60
N GLN A 38 -17.01 -9.45 4.34
CA GLN A 38 -16.19 -9.42 5.56
C GLN A 38 -16.83 -10.14 6.74
N THR A 39 -18.15 -10.01 6.92
CA THR A 39 -18.83 -10.38 8.17
C THR A 39 -19.52 -11.74 8.11
N ALA A 40 -19.91 -12.17 6.91
CA ALA A 40 -20.67 -13.37 6.63
C ALA A 40 -20.16 -14.05 5.35
N MET A 41 -18.86 -14.36 5.32
CA MET A 41 -18.19 -15.00 4.18
C MET A 41 -18.94 -16.23 3.62
N PRO A 42 -19.50 -17.16 4.43
CA PRO A 42 -20.23 -18.30 3.90
C PRO A 42 -21.46 -17.92 3.05
N VAL A 43 -22.09 -16.77 3.31
CA VAL A 43 -23.19 -16.26 2.48
C VAL A 43 -22.65 -15.66 1.18
N PHE A 44 -21.58 -14.89 1.26
CA PHE A 44 -20.95 -14.26 0.10
C PHE A 44 -20.44 -15.29 -0.92
N GLU A 45 -19.78 -16.35 -0.45
CA GLU A 45 -19.19 -17.40 -1.30
C GLU A 45 -20.20 -18.10 -2.21
N THR A 46 -21.49 -18.11 -1.83
CA THR A 46 -22.57 -18.72 -2.65
C THR A 46 -22.71 -18.09 -4.04
N ARG A 47 -22.36 -16.80 -4.19
CA ARG A 47 -22.42 -16.05 -5.46
C ARG A 47 -21.15 -15.22 -5.72
N GLU A 48 -20.04 -15.58 -5.07
CA GLU A 48 -18.79 -14.80 -5.14
C GLU A 48 -18.31 -14.62 -6.58
N LYS A 49 -18.23 -15.71 -7.36
CA LYS A 49 -17.73 -15.66 -8.75
C LYS A 49 -18.55 -14.72 -9.64
N GLU A 50 -19.86 -14.69 -9.45
CA GLU A 50 -20.76 -13.82 -10.20
C GLU A 50 -20.49 -12.35 -9.88
N ILE A 51 -20.37 -12.02 -8.58
CA ILE A 51 -20.05 -10.65 -8.13
C ILE A 51 -18.66 -10.23 -8.61
N GLU A 52 -17.66 -11.10 -8.49
CA GLU A 52 -16.30 -10.80 -8.98
C GLU A 52 -16.28 -10.56 -10.50
N GLN A 53 -16.98 -11.39 -11.28
CA GLN A 53 -17.07 -11.23 -12.73
C GLN A 53 -17.79 -9.93 -13.10
N PHE A 54 -18.87 -9.59 -12.41
CA PHE A 54 -19.57 -8.32 -12.60
C PHE A 54 -18.65 -7.13 -12.32
N ILE A 55 -17.93 -7.14 -11.19
CA ILE A 55 -17.00 -6.05 -10.86
C ILE A 55 -15.91 -5.94 -11.93
N LYS A 56 -15.29 -7.04 -12.35
CA LYS A 56 -14.24 -7.02 -13.37
C LYS A 56 -14.76 -6.48 -14.71
N LYS A 57 -15.80 -7.13 -15.28
CA LYS A 57 -16.27 -6.86 -16.64
C LYS A 57 -17.13 -5.61 -16.77
N ASN A 58 -18.01 -5.35 -15.81
CA ASN A 58 -19.01 -4.28 -15.94
C ASN A 58 -18.58 -2.96 -15.29
N ILE A 59 -17.58 -3.00 -14.40
CA ILE A 59 -17.08 -1.82 -13.68
C ILE A 59 -15.61 -1.54 -14.04
N LEU A 60 -14.69 -2.46 -13.78
CA LEU A 60 -13.24 -2.19 -13.90
C LEU A 60 -12.78 -2.07 -15.35
N GLU A 61 -13.32 -2.88 -16.26
CA GLU A 61 -13.03 -2.83 -17.71
C GLU A 61 -13.63 -1.61 -18.43
N ARG A 62 -14.45 -0.80 -17.75
CA ARG A 62 -15.06 0.38 -18.35
C ARG A 62 -14.02 1.50 -18.54
N GLY A 63 -13.76 1.87 -19.79
CA GLY A 63 -13.00 3.08 -20.12
C GLY A 63 -13.89 4.33 -20.12
N HIS A 64 -13.27 5.50 -19.99
CA HIS A 64 -13.92 6.78 -20.22
C HIS A 64 -12.88 7.81 -20.65
N THR A 65 -13.14 8.52 -21.74
CA THR A 65 -12.31 9.63 -22.20
C THR A 65 -13.12 10.91 -22.16
N SER A 66 -12.76 11.86 -21.29
CA SER A 66 -13.20 13.24 -21.46
C SER A 66 -12.29 13.88 -22.50
N GLU A 67 -12.79 14.08 -23.72
CA GLU A 67 -12.05 14.83 -24.73
C GLU A 67 -11.90 16.30 -24.29
N GLY A 68 -10.67 16.84 -24.32
CA GLY A 68 -10.46 18.29 -24.46
C GLY A 68 -10.10 19.13 -23.23
N LYS A 69 -9.76 18.58 -22.05
CA LYS A 69 -9.32 19.41 -20.90
C LYS A 69 -7.80 19.48 -20.76
N THR A 70 -7.24 20.69 -20.80
CA THR A 70 -5.79 20.98 -20.79
C THR A 70 -5.16 21.10 -19.40
N LYS A 71 -5.97 21.19 -18.33
CA LYS A 71 -5.53 21.10 -16.93
C LYS A 71 -6.50 20.23 -16.16
N GLU A 72 -6.01 19.11 -15.64
CA GLU A 72 -6.81 18.21 -14.81
C GLU A 72 -6.57 18.53 -13.32
N SER A 73 -7.61 18.94 -12.60
CA SER A 73 -7.54 19.18 -11.16
C SER A 73 -7.81 17.89 -10.38
N TRP A 74 -7.21 17.75 -9.19
CA TRP A 74 -7.42 16.56 -8.34
C TRP A 74 -8.90 16.26 -8.04
N GLU A 75 -9.73 17.30 -7.94
CA GLU A 75 -11.16 17.22 -7.68
C GLU A 75 -11.99 16.74 -8.88
N GLU A 76 -11.42 16.71 -10.09
CA GLU A 76 -12.12 16.29 -11.32
C GLU A 76 -12.21 14.76 -11.48
N GLN A 77 -12.25 14.03 -10.36
CA GLN A 77 -12.45 12.58 -10.36
C GLN A 77 -13.80 12.23 -10.99
N SER A 78 -13.80 11.29 -11.94
CA SER A 78 -15.04 10.86 -12.59
C SER A 78 -15.89 9.95 -11.69
N GLU A 79 -17.20 9.91 -11.96
CA GLU A 79 -18.13 8.96 -11.33
C GLU A 79 -17.73 7.51 -11.63
N ILE A 80 -17.23 7.24 -12.84
CA ILE A 80 -16.74 5.91 -13.23
C ILE A 80 -15.53 5.52 -12.38
N CYS A 81 -14.58 6.43 -12.17
CA CYS A 81 -13.45 6.20 -11.27
C CYS A 81 -13.92 5.94 -9.83
N SER A 82 -14.86 6.73 -9.32
CA SER A 82 -15.46 6.51 -8.01
C SER A 82 -16.09 5.12 -7.90
N LEU A 83 -16.84 4.70 -8.92
CA LEU A 83 -17.46 3.37 -8.98
C LEU A 83 -16.41 2.24 -9.02
N LYS A 84 -15.33 2.39 -9.79
CA LYS A 84 -14.20 1.46 -9.80
C LYS A 84 -13.56 1.31 -8.42
N ILE A 85 -13.40 2.41 -7.69
CA ILE A 85 -12.89 2.37 -6.31
C ILE A 85 -13.82 1.57 -5.39
N PHE A 86 -15.15 1.68 -5.53
CA PHE A 86 -16.09 0.84 -4.78
C PHE A 86 -15.95 -0.64 -5.17
N GLY A 87 -15.76 -0.95 -6.46
CA GLY A 87 -15.47 -2.31 -6.93
C GLY A 87 -14.20 -2.88 -6.28
N ILE A 88 -13.09 -2.14 -6.33
CA ILE A 88 -11.81 -2.52 -5.70
C ILE A 88 -11.99 -2.75 -4.20
N LYS A 89 -12.67 -1.83 -3.50
CA LYS A 89 -12.95 -1.98 -2.06
C LYS A 89 -13.74 -3.23 -1.76
N THR A 90 -14.70 -3.60 -2.62
CA THR A 90 -15.53 -4.79 -2.45
C THR A 90 -14.69 -6.06 -2.61
N LEU A 91 -13.87 -6.14 -3.65
CA LEU A 91 -12.93 -7.25 -3.86
C LEU A 91 -11.95 -7.37 -2.69
N VAL A 92 -11.30 -6.28 -2.27
CA VAL A 92 -10.36 -6.32 -1.13
C VAL A 92 -11.01 -6.81 0.15
N LYS A 93 -12.28 -6.43 0.37
CA LYS A 93 -13.05 -6.88 1.52
C LYS A 93 -13.35 -8.39 1.49
N SER A 94 -13.53 -9.02 0.33
CA SER A 94 -13.73 -10.49 0.25
C SER A 94 -12.47 -11.30 0.58
N TYR A 95 -11.31 -10.67 0.64
CA TYR A 95 -10.08 -11.31 1.14
C TYR A 95 -9.72 -10.88 2.57
N LEU A 96 -10.61 -10.16 3.25
CA LEU A 96 -10.42 -9.70 4.63
C LEU A 96 -11.63 -10.05 5.51
N PRO A 97 -12.10 -11.30 5.55
CA PRO A 97 -13.14 -11.69 6.48
C PRO A 97 -12.68 -11.56 7.93
N VAL A 98 -13.63 -11.25 8.81
CA VAL A 98 -13.37 -11.10 10.26
C VAL A 98 -12.89 -12.41 10.87
N LYS A 99 -13.33 -13.54 10.32
CA LYS A 99 -12.92 -14.89 10.71
C LYS A 99 -12.20 -15.56 9.56
N ASP A 100 -11.17 -16.33 9.88
CA ASP A 100 -10.53 -17.27 8.96
C ASP A 100 -9.99 -16.65 7.66
N ALA A 101 -9.59 -15.37 7.70
CA ALA A 101 -9.01 -14.67 6.55
C ALA A 101 -7.86 -15.45 5.91
N HIS A 102 -6.96 -16.01 6.73
CA HIS A 102 -5.81 -16.79 6.29
C HIS A 102 -6.15 -18.07 5.49
N LEU A 103 -7.40 -18.56 5.55
CA LEU A 103 -7.85 -19.74 4.79
C LEU A 103 -8.33 -19.40 3.37
N ARG A 104 -8.55 -18.11 3.05
CA ARG A 104 -9.01 -17.71 1.72
C ARG A 104 -7.95 -18.04 0.66
N LEU A 105 -8.39 -18.67 -0.41
CA LEU A 105 -7.55 -19.00 -1.56
C LEU A 105 -7.74 -17.94 -2.65
N GLY A 106 -6.81 -17.87 -3.61
CA GLY A 106 -6.98 -17.03 -4.81
C GLY A 106 -6.63 -15.54 -4.65
N VAL A 107 -6.02 -15.12 -3.52
CA VAL A 107 -5.60 -13.71 -3.35
C VAL A 107 -4.67 -13.21 -4.47
N GLY A 108 -3.93 -14.13 -5.11
CA GLY A 108 -3.03 -13.81 -6.24
C GLY A 108 -3.72 -13.11 -7.41
N ASP A 109 -4.97 -13.46 -7.74
CA ASP A 109 -5.71 -12.81 -8.83
C ASP A 109 -6.01 -11.35 -8.49
N LEU A 110 -6.38 -11.09 -7.24
CA LEU A 110 -6.60 -9.73 -6.73
C LEU A 110 -5.28 -8.94 -6.70
N LEU A 111 -4.17 -9.56 -6.28
CA LEU A 111 -2.85 -8.94 -6.30
C LEU A 111 -2.45 -8.56 -7.74
N GLY A 112 -2.73 -9.40 -8.74
CA GLY A 112 -2.49 -9.11 -10.15
C GLY A 112 -3.27 -7.88 -10.64
N ILE A 113 -4.55 -7.78 -10.28
CA ILE A 113 -5.38 -6.60 -10.60
C ILE A 113 -4.80 -5.33 -9.98
N LEU A 114 -4.42 -5.41 -8.69
CA LEU A 114 -3.90 -4.25 -7.96
C LEU A 114 -2.52 -3.84 -8.44
N LYS A 115 -1.67 -4.79 -8.85
CA LYS A 115 -0.39 -4.53 -9.53
C LYS A 115 -0.61 -3.69 -10.78
N ASN A 116 -1.53 -4.11 -11.65
CA ASN A 116 -1.82 -3.39 -12.89
C ASN A 116 -2.27 -1.96 -12.60
N ILE A 117 -3.17 -1.77 -11.63
CA ILE A 117 -3.63 -0.44 -11.25
C ILE A 117 -2.48 0.42 -10.70
N LEU A 118 -1.60 -0.13 -9.86
CA LEU A 118 -0.44 0.59 -9.35
C LEU A 118 0.50 1.02 -10.50
N SER A 119 0.78 0.11 -11.43
CA SER A 119 1.68 0.39 -12.56
C SER A 119 1.07 1.39 -13.55
N PHE A 120 -0.13 1.12 -14.08
CA PHE A 120 -0.67 1.85 -15.23
C PHE A 120 -1.78 2.85 -14.86
N GLY A 121 -2.35 2.74 -13.66
CA GLY A 121 -3.52 3.50 -13.22
C GLY A 121 -4.86 2.86 -13.60
N GLU A 122 -4.85 1.67 -14.20
CA GLU A 122 -6.03 0.91 -14.62
C GLU A 122 -5.75 -0.59 -14.53
N ILE A 123 -6.78 -1.43 -14.64
CA ILE A 123 -6.59 -2.90 -14.63
C ILE A 123 -5.89 -3.45 -15.87
N SER A 124 -5.84 -2.66 -16.95
CA SER A 124 -5.24 -3.01 -18.25
C SER A 124 -4.78 -1.75 -18.97
N MET A 125 -3.72 -1.83 -19.79
CA MET A 125 -3.16 -0.67 -20.50
C MET A 125 -4.08 -0.13 -21.61
N GLU A 126 -4.98 -0.97 -22.11
CA GLU A 126 -5.93 -0.68 -23.19
C GLU A 126 -7.07 0.22 -22.73
N ILE A 127 -7.29 0.30 -21.41
CA ILE A 127 -8.36 1.11 -20.82
C ILE A 127 -7.91 2.56 -20.77
N LYS A 128 -8.66 3.42 -21.47
CA LYS A 128 -8.44 4.86 -21.47
C LYS A 128 -9.16 5.53 -20.29
N SER A 129 -8.43 6.38 -19.58
CA SER A 129 -8.91 7.24 -18.48
C SER A 129 -7.99 8.45 -18.31
N SER A 130 -8.50 9.49 -17.65
CA SER A 130 -7.77 10.73 -17.35
C SER A 130 -6.58 10.47 -16.41
N SER A 131 -5.62 11.40 -16.39
CA SER A 131 -4.47 11.26 -15.48
C SER A 131 -4.88 11.39 -14.00
N VAL A 132 -5.91 12.20 -13.71
CA VAL A 132 -6.54 12.31 -12.39
C VAL A 132 -7.21 11.00 -11.97
N ASP A 133 -8.01 10.38 -12.83
CA ASP A 133 -8.66 9.10 -12.50
C ASP A 133 -7.62 8.02 -12.23
N LYS A 134 -6.57 7.94 -13.06
CA LYS A 134 -5.44 7.03 -12.84
C LYS A 134 -4.74 7.28 -11.52
N ALA A 135 -4.61 8.54 -11.09
CA ALA A 135 -4.01 8.89 -9.80
C ALA A 135 -4.89 8.44 -8.62
N HIS A 136 -6.20 8.64 -8.71
CA HIS A 136 -7.17 8.15 -7.70
C HIS A 136 -7.18 6.62 -7.62
N LEU A 137 -7.13 5.93 -8.77
CA LEU A 137 -7.08 4.46 -8.81
C LEU A 137 -5.77 3.92 -8.22
N ARG A 138 -4.61 4.52 -8.54
CA ARG A 138 -3.33 4.18 -7.88
C ARG A 138 -3.41 4.34 -6.36
N LEU A 139 -3.95 5.46 -5.88
CA LEU A 139 -4.12 5.70 -4.45
C LEU A 139 -5.05 4.65 -3.81
N ALA A 140 -6.14 4.28 -4.48
CA ALA A 140 -7.05 3.24 -4.00
C ALA A 140 -6.37 1.86 -3.95
N ALA A 141 -5.59 1.51 -4.96
CA ALA A 141 -4.84 0.25 -5.01
C ALA A 141 -3.74 0.20 -3.95
N ALA A 142 -3.01 1.30 -3.72
CA ALA A 142 -2.01 1.38 -2.65
C ALA A 142 -2.65 1.22 -1.28
N LYS A 143 -3.78 1.92 -1.01
CA LYS A 143 -4.54 1.75 0.23
C LYS A 143 -5.09 0.32 0.38
N ALA A 144 -5.45 -0.34 -0.72
CA ALA A 144 -5.84 -1.75 -0.72
C ALA A 144 -4.67 -2.67 -0.34
N MET A 145 -3.47 -2.44 -0.88
CA MET A 145 -2.25 -3.17 -0.52
C MET A 145 -1.93 -3.06 0.97
N LEU A 146 -1.98 -1.84 1.52
CA LEU A 146 -1.77 -1.61 2.97
C LEU A 146 -2.79 -2.36 3.83
N ARG A 147 -4.01 -2.60 3.32
CA ARG A 147 -5.04 -3.35 4.04
C ARG A 147 -4.84 -4.86 3.93
N LEU A 148 -4.48 -5.34 2.75
CA LEU A 148 -4.25 -6.76 2.52
C LEU A 148 -3.00 -7.25 3.26
N SER A 149 -1.94 -6.43 3.35
CA SER A 149 -0.69 -6.82 3.99
C SER A 149 -0.89 -7.33 5.43
N LYS A 150 -1.87 -6.83 6.18
CA LYS A 150 -2.14 -7.35 7.54
C LYS A 150 -2.31 -8.87 7.60
N HIS A 151 -2.95 -9.47 6.60
CA HIS A 151 -3.21 -10.92 6.58
C HIS A 151 -2.45 -11.66 5.48
N TRP A 152 -1.96 -10.91 4.48
CA TRP A 152 -1.39 -11.48 3.25
C TRP A 152 0.02 -10.99 2.95
N ASP A 153 0.73 -10.38 3.91
CA ASP A 153 2.07 -9.81 3.69
C ASP A 153 3.04 -10.82 3.04
N ASN A 154 3.01 -12.07 3.50
CA ASN A 154 3.83 -13.17 2.99
C ASN A 154 3.47 -13.61 1.55
N LYS A 155 2.32 -13.19 1.04
CA LYS A 155 1.87 -13.46 -0.33
C LYS A 155 2.07 -12.26 -1.26
N ILE A 156 2.38 -11.08 -0.73
CA ILE A 156 2.62 -9.88 -1.55
C ILE A 156 4.00 -10.00 -2.20
N PRO A 157 4.09 -10.09 -3.54
CA PRO A 157 5.35 -10.07 -4.25
C PRO A 157 6.10 -8.75 -4.03
N VAL A 158 7.43 -8.85 -4.10
CA VAL A 158 8.33 -7.73 -3.79
C VAL A 158 8.16 -6.55 -4.74
N ASP A 159 7.85 -6.81 -6.02
CA ASP A 159 7.61 -5.77 -7.02
C ASP A 159 6.31 -5.01 -6.75
N ILE A 160 5.25 -5.69 -6.28
CA ILE A 160 4.02 -5.02 -5.83
C ILE A 160 4.27 -4.15 -4.59
N PHE A 161 5.12 -4.63 -3.68
CA PHE A 161 5.56 -3.83 -2.54
C PHE A 161 6.23 -2.53 -2.98
N TYR A 162 7.18 -2.57 -3.93
CA TYR A 162 7.82 -1.36 -4.45
C TYR A 162 6.86 -0.43 -5.19
N LEU A 163 5.96 -0.97 -6.01
CA LEU A 163 4.92 -0.18 -6.66
C LEU A 163 4.00 0.51 -5.64
N THR A 164 3.71 -0.16 -4.52
CA THR A 164 2.91 0.43 -3.43
C THR A 164 3.67 1.59 -2.79
N LEU A 165 4.94 1.40 -2.45
CA LEU A 165 5.78 2.44 -1.85
C LEU A 165 5.91 3.66 -2.76
N GLY A 166 6.14 3.47 -4.06
CA GLY A 166 6.28 4.54 -5.06
C GLY A 166 5.02 5.41 -5.23
N THR A 167 3.90 5.07 -4.58
CA THR A 167 2.73 5.96 -4.49
C THR A 167 3.05 7.25 -3.73
N SER A 168 4.07 7.26 -2.86
CA SER A 168 4.53 8.48 -2.19
C SER A 168 5.18 9.48 -3.16
N GLU A 169 5.68 9.02 -4.30
CA GLU A 169 6.32 9.85 -5.34
C GLU A 169 5.34 10.28 -6.44
N ALA A 170 4.03 10.18 -6.16
CA ALA A 170 2.99 10.50 -7.12
C ALA A 170 3.02 11.99 -7.55
N ARG A 171 2.71 12.23 -8.83
CA ARG A 171 2.65 13.57 -9.43
C ARG A 171 1.68 14.53 -8.72
N PHE A 172 0.57 14.01 -8.20
CA PHE A 172 -0.42 14.79 -7.47
C PHE A 172 -0.07 14.83 -5.98
N PRO A 173 0.22 16.01 -5.39
CA PRO A 173 0.58 16.12 -3.97
C PRO A 173 -0.46 15.52 -3.02
N GLN A 174 -1.74 15.58 -3.39
CA GLN A 174 -2.85 15.00 -2.63
C GLN A 174 -2.74 13.47 -2.50
N VAL A 175 -2.27 12.77 -3.55
CA VAL A 175 -2.07 11.31 -3.51
C VAL A 175 -1.02 10.97 -2.48
N LYS A 176 0.13 11.62 -2.55
CA LYS A 176 1.23 11.49 -1.61
C LYS A 176 0.74 11.71 -0.17
N LYS A 177 0.11 12.85 0.11
CA LYS A 177 -0.39 13.19 1.45
C LYS A 177 -1.38 12.16 1.98
N LEU A 178 -2.37 11.79 1.17
CA LEU A 178 -3.40 10.82 1.56
C LEU A 178 -2.86 9.40 1.74
N PHE A 179 -1.80 9.03 1.02
CA PHE A 179 -1.12 7.75 1.15
C PHE A 179 -0.25 7.72 2.42
N LEU A 180 0.64 8.69 2.61
CA LEU A 180 1.54 8.77 3.76
C LEU A 180 0.78 8.87 5.08
N ASN A 181 -0.30 9.65 5.13
CA ASN A 181 -1.17 9.71 6.31
C ASN A 181 -1.78 8.34 6.63
N LYS A 182 -2.10 7.55 5.60
CA LYS A 182 -2.65 6.20 5.80
C LYS A 182 -1.60 5.22 6.30
N VAL A 183 -0.39 5.30 5.76
CA VAL A 183 0.77 4.53 6.25
C VAL A 183 1.04 4.89 7.72
N HIS A 184 1.11 6.19 8.06
CA HIS A 184 1.35 6.66 9.42
C HIS A 184 0.30 6.09 10.38
N GLN A 185 -0.98 6.26 10.04
CA GLN A 185 -2.08 5.74 10.85
C GLN A 185 -1.93 4.23 11.08
N TYR A 186 -1.66 3.45 10.03
CA TYR A 186 -1.59 2.00 10.15
C TYR A 186 -0.35 1.50 10.90
N LEU A 187 0.79 2.18 10.80
CA LEU A 187 1.95 1.89 11.63
C LEU A 187 1.65 2.22 13.10
N LYS A 188 0.99 3.36 13.36
CA LYS A 188 0.60 3.78 14.72
C LYS A 188 -0.36 2.79 15.38
N ASP A 189 -1.32 2.30 14.61
CA ASP A 189 -2.29 1.29 15.03
C ASP A 189 -1.69 -0.13 15.08
N ARG A 190 -0.40 -0.30 14.76
CA ARG A 190 0.32 -1.59 14.64
C ARG A 190 -0.36 -2.58 13.69
N TYR A 191 -1.06 -2.05 12.70
CA TYR A 191 -1.77 -2.81 11.66
C TYR A 191 -0.83 -3.23 10.51
N LEU A 192 0.26 -2.49 10.33
CA LEU A 192 1.18 -2.59 9.20
C LEU A 192 2.59 -2.95 9.65
N ASP A 193 3.28 -3.75 8.85
CA ASP A 193 4.67 -4.12 9.09
C ASP A 193 5.60 -2.89 9.04
N PRO A 194 6.60 -2.79 9.93
CA PRO A 194 7.56 -1.68 9.95
C PRO A 194 8.27 -1.39 8.64
N LYS A 195 8.44 -2.36 7.75
CA LYS A 195 9.05 -2.16 6.43
C LYS A 195 8.35 -1.10 5.59
N TYR A 196 7.07 -0.81 5.84
CA TYR A 196 6.34 0.23 5.13
C TYR A 196 6.73 1.65 5.56
N THR A 197 7.52 1.81 6.63
CA THR A 197 8.18 3.09 6.96
C THR A 197 9.02 3.60 5.79
N CYS A 198 9.51 2.69 4.91
CA CYS A 198 10.18 3.06 3.66
C CYS A 198 9.39 4.05 2.79
N ALA A 199 8.05 4.12 2.89
CA ALA A 199 7.24 5.08 2.13
C ALA A 199 7.57 6.55 2.50
N PHE A 200 7.70 6.86 3.79
CA PHE A 200 8.14 8.19 4.24
C PHE A 200 9.55 8.47 3.78
N LEU A 201 10.39 7.45 3.91
CA LEU A 201 11.78 7.57 3.56
C LEU A 201 11.88 7.91 2.09
N LEU A 202 11.27 7.18 1.16
CA LEU A 202 11.39 7.40 -0.29
C LEU A 202 10.98 8.80 -0.73
N ASP A 203 10.05 9.39 0.01
CA ASP A 203 9.52 10.72 -0.24
C ASP A 203 10.36 11.87 0.34
N LEU A 204 11.31 11.59 1.24
CA LEU A 204 12.11 12.62 1.90
C LEU A 204 12.92 13.48 0.92
N GLN A 205 12.53 14.75 0.79
CA GLN A 205 13.29 15.79 0.10
C GLN A 205 13.39 17.04 0.99
N PHE A 206 14.61 17.49 1.29
CA PHE A 206 14.88 18.60 2.24
C PHE A 206 14.20 19.93 1.91
N GLN A 207 13.89 20.15 0.63
CA GLN A 207 13.34 21.40 0.15
C GLN A 207 11.81 21.36 0.00
N GLN A 208 11.17 20.26 0.39
CA GLN A 208 9.72 20.16 0.30
C GLN A 208 9.02 20.81 1.50
N PRO A 209 7.88 21.48 1.27
CA PRO A 209 7.13 22.15 2.32
C PRO A 209 6.66 21.19 3.44
N ASP A 210 6.44 19.92 3.10
CA ASP A 210 5.92 18.91 4.02
C ASP A 210 7.02 18.19 4.84
N PHE A 211 8.28 18.64 4.75
CA PHE A 211 9.43 17.95 5.36
C PHE A 211 9.30 17.77 6.88
N GLU A 212 8.88 18.82 7.61
CA GLU A 212 8.73 18.72 9.07
C GLU A 212 7.57 17.79 9.48
N GLU A 213 6.51 17.69 8.67
CA GLU A 213 5.41 16.73 8.90
C GLU A 213 5.93 15.29 8.74
N ILE A 214 6.67 15.01 7.66
CA ILE A 214 7.27 13.69 7.41
C ILE A 214 8.23 13.30 8.54
N LYS A 215 9.09 14.24 8.98
CA LYS A 215 10.02 14.05 10.09
C LYS A 215 9.29 13.76 11.41
N SER A 216 8.21 14.48 11.71
CA SER A 216 7.38 14.21 12.89
C SER A 216 6.76 12.81 12.83
N ASN A 217 6.17 12.44 11.69
CA ASN A 217 5.58 11.11 11.50
C ASN A 217 6.63 9.99 11.68
N LEU A 218 7.84 10.18 11.16
CA LEU A 218 8.94 9.23 11.36
C LEU A 218 9.35 9.11 12.84
N SER A 219 9.43 10.24 13.54
CA SER A 219 9.74 10.26 14.98
C SER A 219 8.68 9.47 15.79
N ASP A 220 7.40 9.68 15.49
CA ASP A 220 6.29 8.97 16.13
C ASP A 220 6.40 7.46 15.92
N VAL A 221 6.66 7.05 14.67
CA VAL A 221 6.83 5.64 14.29
C VAL A 221 8.01 5.00 15.01
N ILE A 222 9.17 5.67 15.07
CA ILE A 222 10.36 5.18 15.79
C ILE A 222 10.06 5.03 17.28
N GLN A 223 9.38 6.00 17.89
CA GLN A 223 9.03 5.96 19.31
C GLN A 223 8.13 4.75 19.62
N ILE A 224 7.18 4.43 18.75
CA ILE A 224 6.29 3.26 18.90
C ILE A 224 7.10 1.95 18.91
N TYR A 225 8.13 1.83 18.07
CA TYR A 225 9.01 0.67 18.07
C TYR A 225 9.87 0.58 19.33
N GLN A 226 10.44 1.70 19.79
CA GLN A 226 11.21 1.75 21.02
C GLN A 226 10.36 1.34 22.24
N GLN A 227 9.10 1.78 22.31
CA GLN A 227 8.16 1.34 23.34
C GLN A 227 7.81 -0.15 23.21
N GLY A 228 7.65 -0.67 21.98
CA GLY A 228 7.44 -2.09 21.72
C GLY A 228 8.59 -2.95 22.25
N LYS A 229 9.83 -2.54 21.97
CA LYS A 229 11.07 -3.16 22.46
C LYS A 229 11.10 -3.23 23.99
N ALA A 230 10.82 -2.13 24.69
CA ALA A 230 10.82 -2.09 26.15
C ALA A 230 9.82 -3.10 26.77
N ARG A 231 8.63 -3.23 26.17
CA ARG A 231 7.62 -4.20 26.61
C ARG A 231 8.05 -5.65 26.37
N GLN A 232 8.64 -5.95 25.22
CA GLN A 232 9.14 -7.29 24.92
C GLN A 232 10.31 -7.70 25.83
N LEU A 233 11.23 -6.79 26.15
CA LEU A 233 12.32 -7.08 27.08
C LEU A 233 11.83 -7.29 28.53
N SER A 234 10.68 -6.70 28.91
CA SER A 234 10.07 -6.90 30.22
C SER A 234 9.25 -8.19 30.34
N ALA A 235 8.72 -8.69 29.22
CA ALA A 235 8.01 -9.96 29.16
C ALA A 235 9.02 -11.08 28.87
N GLN A 236 9.26 -11.98 29.81
CA GLN A 236 10.11 -13.17 29.61
C GLN A 236 9.42 -14.18 28.66
N SER A 237 9.06 -13.77 27.44
CA SER A 237 8.38 -14.60 26.45
C SER A 237 9.36 -15.18 25.44
N GLU A 238 9.19 -16.46 25.12
CA GLU A 238 9.94 -17.21 24.10
C GLU A 238 10.01 -16.47 22.74
N PRO A 239 11.10 -16.67 21.96
CA PRO A 239 11.42 -15.87 20.79
C PRO A 239 10.63 -16.34 19.57
N MET A 240 9.30 -16.13 19.55
CA MET A 240 8.48 -16.52 18.40
C MET A 240 8.33 -15.43 17.33
N THR A 241 8.87 -14.23 17.56
CA THR A 241 8.95 -13.18 16.53
C THR A 241 10.11 -12.25 16.82
N PRO A 242 11.03 -11.99 15.87
CA PRO A 242 12.05 -10.97 16.06
C PRO A 242 11.39 -9.66 16.48
N ALA A 243 11.88 -9.05 17.56
CA ALA A 243 11.45 -7.71 17.92
C ALA A 243 11.66 -6.79 16.71
N PRO A 244 10.66 -6.00 16.28
CA PRO A 244 10.84 -5.11 15.15
C PRO A 244 11.72 -3.95 15.60
N TYR A 245 13.04 -4.12 15.50
CA TYR A 245 13.96 -3.01 15.75
C TYR A 245 13.91 -2.05 14.55
N PRO A 246 13.96 -0.73 14.76
CA PRO A 246 13.96 0.26 13.67
C PRO A 246 15.04 0.01 12.60
N GLU A 247 16.16 -0.59 12.98
CA GLU A 247 17.27 -0.97 12.12
C GLU A 247 16.86 -2.02 11.06
N TYR A 248 15.84 -2.85 11.32
CA TYR A 248 15.32 -3.82 10.34
C TYR A 248 14.62 -3.16 9.15
N ILE A 249 14.35 -1.84 9.19
CA ILE A 249 13.84 -1.09 8.05
C ILE A 249 14.94 -0.92 6.98
N LEU A 250 16.21 -0.88 7.39
CA LEU A 250 17.34 -0.58 6.50
C LEU A 250 17.47 -1.57 5.33
N PRO A 251 17.40 -2.91 5.51
CA PRO A 251 17.45 -3.85 4.40
C PRO A 251 16.32 -3.65 3.38
N TYR A 252 15.09 -3.42 3.84
CA TYR A 252 13.95 -3.16 2.94
C TYR A 252 14.14 -1.87 2.15
N LEU A 253 14.63 -0.83 2.81
CA LEU A 253 14.90 0.45 2.17
C LEU A 253 16.02 0.33 1.13
N VAL A 254 17.11 -0.35 1.47
CA VAL A 254 18.21 -0.64 0.55
C VAL A 254 17.71 -1.38 -0.68
N HIS A 255 16.90 -2.43 -0.47
CA HIS A 255 16.35 -3.21 -1.58
C HIS A 255 15.36 -2.40 -2.42
N ALA A 256 14.50 -1.58 -1.80
CA ALA A 256 13.59 -0.68 -2.50
C ALA A 256 14.34 0.32 -3.38
N LEU A 257 15.41 0.92 -2.86
CA LEU A 257 16.24 1.86 -3.62
C LEU A 257 16.98 1.20 -4.77
N ALA A 258 17.47 -0.03 -4.58
CA ALA A 258 18.15 -0.78 -5.64
C ALA A 258 17.20 -1.14 -6.80
N HIS A 259 15.91 -1.26 -6.52
CA HIS A 259 14.86 -1.59 -7.49
C HIS A 259 14.05 -0.36 -7.93
N HIS A 260 14.43 0.83 -7.47
CA HIS A 260 13.74 2.06 -7.81
C HIS A 260 13.98 2.44 -9.28
N SER A 261 12.98 3.01 -9.95
CA SER A 261 13.06 3.34 -11.38
C SER A 261 14.10 4.41 -11.70
N SER A 262 14.42 5.29 -10.74
CA SER A 262 15.49 6.28 -10.88
C SER A 262 16.89 5.71 -10.61
N PHE A 263 17.00 4.47 -10.12
CA PHE A 263 18.30 3.85 -9.83
C PHE A 263 19.03 3.51 -11.13
N PRO A 264 20.23 4.08 -11.39
CA PRO A 264 20.96 3.81 -12.62
C PRO A 264 21.27 2.32 -12.77
N ASN A 265 21.19 1.82 -13.99
CA ASN A 265 21.64 0.47 -14.30
C ASN A 265 23.16 0.38 -14.09
N ILE A 266 23.60 -0.51 -13.22
CA ILE A 266 25.02 -0.64 -12.83
C ILE A 266 25.87 -1.14 -14.01
N ASP A 267 25.29 -1.96 -14.89
CA ASP A 267 26.00 -2.53 -16.04
C ASP A 267 26.21 -1.51 -17.17
N GLU A 268 25.33 -0.51 -17.24
CA GLU A 268 25.30 0.49 -18.32
C GLU A 268 25.83 1.86 -17.88
N CYS A 269 25.68 2.21 -16.60
CA CYS A 269 25.99 3.53 -16.09
C CYS A 269 27.43 3.62 -15.57
N LYS A 270 28.29 4.28 -16.34
CA LYS A 270 29.68 4.58 -15.95
C LYS A 270 29.84 5.90 -15.19
N ASP A 271 28.78 6.71 -15.11
CA ASP A 271 28.82 8.01 -14.44
C ASP A 271 28.45 7.87 -12.96
N VAL A 272 29.47 8.00 -12.09
CA VAL A 272 29.30 7.96 -10.64
C VAL A 272 28.35 9.06 -10.13
N LYS A 273 28.25 10.20 -10.84
CA LYS A 273 27.35 11.30 -10.46
C LYS A 273 25.88 10.94 -10.61
N ALA A 274 25.54 10.03 -11.53
CA ALA A 274 24.16 9.56 -11.68
C ALA A 274 23.66 8.85 -10.41
N PHE A 275 24.58 8.24 -9.65
CA PHE A 275 24.25 7.63 -8.38
C PHE A 275 24.30 8.61 -7.20
N GLU A 276 24.90 9.79 -7.35
CA GLU A 276 25.07 10.78 -6.28
C GLU A 276 23.73 11.27 -5.72
N SER A 277 22.73 11.46 -6.58
CA SER A 277 21.36 11.84 -6.18
C SER A 277 20.73 10.81 -5.22
N ILE A 278 20.99 9.52 -5.46
CA ILE A 278 20.53 8.40 -4.63
C ILE A 278 21.42 8.23 -3.39
N TYR A 279 22.72 8.53 -3.49
CA TYR A 279 23.64 8.46 -2.35
C TYR A 279 23.46 9.60 -1.36
N ARG A 280 23.15 10.82 -1.81
CA ARG A 280 22.78 11.94 -0.93
C ARG A 280 21.58 11.59 -0.06
N TYR A 281 20.61 10.91 -0.66
CA TYR A 281 19.45 10.37 0.02
C TYR A 281 19.83 9.26 1.04
N LYS A 282 20.75 8.35 0.68
CA LYS A 282 21.24 7.25 1.55
C LYS A 282 22.14 7.68 2.72
N CYS A 283 23.06 8.63 2.53
CA CYS A 283 23.89 9.13 3.61
C CYS A 283 23.06 9.94 4.62
N PHE A 284 21.99 10.62 4.19
CA PHE A 284 21.09 11.30 5.12
C PHE A 284 20.18 10.34 5.89
N LEU A 285 19.74 9.24 5.27
CA LEU A 285 18.97 8.19 5.97
C LEU A 285 19.75 7.55 7.11
N VAL A 286 21.02 7.26 6.89
CA VAL A 286 21.92 6.80 7.94
C VAL A 286 22.04 7.86 9.03
N LEU A 287 22.23 9.14 8.71
CA LEU A 287 22.33 10.24 9.69
C LEU A 287 21.01 10.53 10.44
N PHE A 288 19.86 10.37 9.79
CA PHE A 288 18.54 10.62 10.37
C PHE A 288 18.13 9.46 11.30
N ILE A 289 18.38 8.23 10.88
CA ILE A 289 18.20 7.05 11.72
C ILE A 289 19.23 7.07 12.85
N ASP A 290 20.52 7.38 12.60
CA ASP A 290 21.51 7.60 13.67
C ASP A 290 21.03 8.68 14.62
N GLY A 291 20.70 9.89 14.16
CA GLY A 291 20.29 11.00 15.04
C GLY A 291 19.13 10.67 16.00
N TYR A 292 18.18 9.83 15.58
CA TYR A 292 17.08 9.34 16.43
C TYR A 292 17.41 8.06 17.22
N MET A 293 18.34 7.22 16.76
CA MET A 293 18.76 5.95 17.40
C MET A 293 19.99 6.09 18.32
N TYR A 294 20.80 7.13 18.16
CA TYR A 294 22.05 7.40 18.89
C TYR A 294 21.83 7.83 20.35
N ARG A 295 20.58 7.98 20.80
CA ARG A 295 20.30 8.04 22.24
C ARG A 295 20.56 6.71 22.95
N SER A 296 20.91 5.62 22.26
CA SER A 296 21.18 4.31 22.87
C SER A 296 22.58 3.70 22.66
N LEU A 297 23.46 4.19 21.78
CA LEU A 297 24.80 3.58 21.58
C LEU A 297 25.89 4.63 21.33
N LYS A 298 26.86 4.69 22.24
CA LYS A 298 27.88 5.74 22.35
C LYS A 298 29.12 5.54 21.45
N SER A 299 29.04 4.77 20.37
CA SER A 299 30.25 4.36 19.65
C SER A 299 29.98 3.90 18.21
N LEU A 300 29.95 4.81 17.23
CA LEU A 300 30.47 4.53 15.88
C LEU A 300 30.77 5.85 15.14
N ARG A 301 31.95 5.94 14.52
CA ARG A 301 32.41 7.11 13.74
C ARG A 301 31.84 7.08 12.32
N MET A 302 31.38 8.24 11.86
CA MET A 302 30.56 8.49 10.66
C MET A 302 31.13 8.18 9.24
N PRO A 303 32.45 8.12 8.94
CA PRO A 303 32.88 8.01 7.53
C PRO A 303 32.87 6.59 6.95
N HIS A 304 32.65 5.53 7.74
CA HIS A 304 32.71 4.14 7.25
C HIS A 304 31.35 3.56 6.80
N ALA A 305 30.22 4.12 7.24
CA ALA A 305 28.89 3.58 6.92
C ALA A 305 28.48 3.80 5.45
N CYS A 306 28.79 4.96 4.85
CA CYS A 306 28.50 5.20 3.42
C CYS A 306 29.37 4.33 2.49
N VAL A 307 30.52 3.80 2.96
CA VAL A 307 31.39 2.89 2.18
C VAL A 307 30.89 1.45 2.21
N ILE A 308 30.18 1.02 3.27
CA ILE A 308 29.66 -0.35 3.42
C ILE A 308 28.32 -0.55 2.70
N LEU A 309 27.48 0.48 2.65
CA LEU A 309 26.19 0.42 1.95
C LEU A 309 26.35 0.26 0.43
N PHE A 310 27.39 0.86 -0.17
CA PHE A 310 27.67 0.77 -1.60
C PHE A 310 27.81 -0.68 -2.12
N PRO A 311 28.70 -1.53 -1.57
CA PRO A 311 28.82 -2.92 -2.01
C PRO A 311 27.58 -3.76 -1.67
N ILE A 312 26.88 -3.49 -0.56
CA ILE A 312 25.66 -4.22 -0.19
C ILE A 312 24.52 -3.94 -1.19
N ILE A 313 24.34 -2.69 -1.61
CA ILE A 313 23.38 -2.31 -2.65
C ILE A 313 23.75 -2.94 -4.00
N LEU A 314 25.05 -3.00 -4.32
CA LEU A 314 25.54 -3.65 -5.54
C LEU A 314 25.32 -5.17 -5.52
N MET A 315 25.41 -5.83 -4.36
CA MET A 315 25.27 -7.29 -4.20
C MET A 315 23.82 -7.78 -4.10
N ILE A 316 22.84 -6.90 -3.82
CA ILE A 316 21.41 -7.27 -3.66
C ILE A 316 20.68 -7.34 -5.01
N ARG A 317 21.32 -6.96 -6.11
CA ARG A 317 20.76 -7.09 -7.47
C ARG A 317 21.24 -8.37 -8.15
#